data_AF-A0A5M3M8H9-F1
#
_entry.id   AF-A0A5M3M8H9-F1
#
_cell.length_a   1.000
_cell.length_b   1.000
_cell.length_c   1.000
_cell.angle_alpha   90.00
_cell.angle_beta   90.00
_cell.angle_gamma   90.00
#
_symmetry.space_group_name_H-M   'P 1'
#
loop_
_entity.id
_entity.type
_entity.pdbx_description
1 polymer ?
#
loop_
_entity_poly.entity_id
_entity_poly.type
_entity_poly.pdbx_seq_one_letter_code
_entity_poly.pdbx_strand_id
1 'polypeptide(L)'
;VQMNLIPNIAFGRVANRHIVRIFFPALYRSGQPAFFPNALLHVFYDKCLRPAVYAVLQPHASYWPTSYKTALEKARTVNGTLVFGSLDVPAHELDALAEALMHNLDNVDRSFAGAYFGHELRGWKSMTMFSDEDVDDVYRGLDRLTDCLRLEDLDTENDWQVDVGIEISSPDHVVTWREDSHSHILSDLLPSLSDERINRIMASRSFHEDPVMQLGRVSGFRADIPFYGRRHNISYIQAYTTEKALSYQLHQGLFRTRSPHLLLNRSNHDKLLSDMMRMGVILLEAAAEDGTSRPQSGSARLEIRVPLANADTRALRMSHARIASSVYRIPATVWW
;
A
#
# COMPACT_ATOMS: atom_id res chain seq x y z
N VAL A 1 0.29 9.93 24.29
CA VAL A 1 -0.53 10.73 23.36
C VAL A 1 -0.37 10.11 21.98
N GLN A 2 -1.45 9.88 21.21
CA GLN A 2 -1.30 9.35 19.85
C GLN A 2 -0.48 10.33 18.99
N MET A 3 0.45 9.84 18.16
CA MET A 3 1.37 10.69 17.40
C MET A 3 0.64 11.70 16.50
N ASN A 4 -0.48 11.32 15.91
CA ASN A 4 -1.31 12.19 15.06
C ASN A 4 -1.90 13.40 15.81
N LEU A 5 -1.91 13.39 17.14
CA LEU A 5 -2.38 14.51 17.96
C LEU A 5 -1.26 15.46 18.37
N ILE A 6 0.01 15.10 18.15
CA ILE A 6 1.16 15.93 18.50
C ILE A 6 1.45 16.89 17.34
N PRO A 7 1.51 18.22 17.57
CA PRO A 7 1.90 19.18 16.55
C PRO A 7 3.22 18.80 15.88
N ASN A 8 3.27 18.86 14.56
CA ASN A 8 4.43 18.45 13.79
C ASN A 8 4.54 19.22 12.48
N ILE A 9 5.73 19.18 11.87
CA ILE A 9 5.98 19.70 10.52
C ILE A 9 6.57 18.59 9.64
N ALA A 10 6.25 18.61 8.36
CA ALA A 10 6.96 17.80 7.38
C ALA A 10 8.35 18.44 7.15
N PHE A 11 9.39 17.71 7.55
CA PHE A 11 10.77 18.20 7.50
C PHE A 11 11.45 17.79 6.19
N GLY A 12 11.26 16.54 5.77
CA GLY A 12 11.89 16.01 4.57
C GLY A 12 11.09 14.88 3.96
N ARG A 13 11.54 14.44 2.79
CA ARG A 13 11.02 13.25 2.10
C ARG A 13 12.18 12.33 1.75
N VAL A 14 11.94 11.03 1.83
CA VAL A 14 12.84 10.00 1.32
C VAL A 14 12.08 9.28 0.20
N ALA A 15 12.65 9.27 -1.00
CA ALA A 15 11.96 8.76 -2.19
C ALA A 15 10.53 9.33 -2.32
N ASN A 16 9.57 8.51 -2.77
CA ASN A 16 8.23 8.98 -3.15
C ASN A 16 7.15 8.81 -2.05
N ARG A 17 7.38 7.99 -1.02
CA ARG A 17 6.32 7.53 -0.08
C ARG A 17 6.67 7.65 1.39
N HIS A 18 7.82 8.24 1.70
CA HIS A 18 8.30 8.40 3.06
C HIS A 18 8.48 9.89 3.36
N ILE A 19 7.77 10.38 4.38
CA ILE A 19 7.89 11.73 4.91
C ILE A 19 8.55 11.64 6.28
N VAL A 20 9.64 12.39 6.47
CA VAL A 20 10.24 12.62 7.78
C VAL A 20 9.56 13.83 8.39
N ARG A 21 9.02 13.66 9.59
CA ARG A 21 8.38 14.70 10.38
C ARG A 21 9.23 15.04 11.59
N ILE A 22 9.10 16.28 12.06
CA ILE A 22 9.55 16.66 13.41
C ILE A 22 8.31 16.92 14.25
N PHE A 23 8.20 16.22 15.37
CA PHE A 23 7.11 16.34 16.34
C PHE A 23 7.53 17.27 17.49
N PHE A 24 6.57 18.03 18.02
CA PHE A 24 6.79 19.03 19.08
C PHE A 24 5.85 18.79 20.27
N PRO A 25 6.21 17.89 21.21
CA PRO A 25 5.37 17.54 22.36
C PRO A 25 5.00 18.72 23.26
N ALA A 26 5.90 19.68 23.45
CA ALA A 26 5.64 20.86 24.30
C ALA A 26 4.48 21.73 23.78
N LEU A 27 4.15 21.65 22.49
CA LEU A 27 3.01 22.33 21.87
C LEU A 27 1.68 21.57 22.04
N TYR A 28 1.70 20.30 22.44
CA TYR A 28 0.48 19.51 22.61
C TYR A 28 -0.41 20.09 23.70
N ARG A 29 -1.71 20.22 23.39
CA ARG A 29 -2.75 20.61 24.34
C ARG A 29 -3.95 19.69 24.13
N SER A 30 -4.47 19.12 25.21
CA SER A 30 -5.63 18.22 25.14
C SER A 30 -6.84 18.96 24.56
N GLY A 31 -7.55 18.33 23.63
CA GLY A 31 -8.71 18.90 22.94
C GLY A 31 -8.40 19.97 21.89
N GLN A 32 -7.12 20.29 21.64
CA GLN A 32 -6.72 21.23 20.59
C GLN A 32 -6.22 20.50 19.34
N PRO A 33 -6.41 21.06 18.14
CA PRO A 33 -5.84 20.50 16.93
C PRO A 33 -4.31 20.48 16.95
N ALA A 34 -3.72 19.47 16.29
CA ALA A 34 -2.28 19.26 16.18
C ALA A 34 -1.61 20.21 15.16
N PHE A 35 -1.74 21.53 15.36
CA PHE A 35 -1.14 22.53 14.46
C PHE A 35 0.18 23.06 15.01
N PHE A 36 1.18 23.11 14.13
CA PHE A 36 2.39 23.89 14.40
C PHE A 36 2.09 25.38 14.17
N PRO A 37 2.25 26.27 15.16
CA PRO A 37 1.92 27.68 15.01
C PRO A 37 2.75 28.36 13.93
N ASN A 38 2.10 29.09 13.01
CA ASN A 38 2.78 29.87 11.98
C ASN A 38 3.78 30.87 12.56
N ALA A 39 3.49 31.43 13.74
CA ALA A 39 4.37 32.34 14.45
C ALA A 39 5.72 31.70 14.82
N LEU A 40 5.81 30.37 14.96
CA LEU A 40 7.05 29.67 15.31
C LEU A 40 7.86 29.23 14.09
N LEU A 41 7.31 29.29 12.87
CA LEU A 41 8.02 28.86 11.65
C LEU A 41 9.28 29.69 11.38
N HIS A 42 9.23 30.99 11.64
CA HIS A 42 10.41 31.85 11.49
C HIS A 42 11.49 31.50 12.51
N VAL A 43 11.12 31.21 13.77
CA VAL A 43 12.07 30.77 14.81
C VAL A 43 12.68 29.43 14.43
N PHE A 44 11.85 28.46 14.03
CA PHE A 44 12.30 27.14 13.59
C PHE A 44 13.35 27.26 12.47
N TYR A 45 13.03 28.00 11.41
CA TYR A 45 13.94 28.11 10.26
C TYR A 45 15.18 28.97 10.57
N ASP A 46 14.98 30.20 11.03
CA ASP A 46 16.07 31.19 11.15
C ASP A 46 17.01 30.90 12.32
N LYS A 47 16.50 30.30 13.39
CA LYS A 47 17.25 30.07 14.63
C LYS A 47 17.65 28.62 14.85
N CYS A 48 16.97 27.66 14.21
CA CYS A 48 17.26 26.24 14.43
C CYS A 48 17.82 25.56 13.17
N LEU A 49 17.04 25.50 12.10
CA LEU A 49 17.41 24.77 10.89
C LEU A 49 18.56 25.40 10.12
N ARG A 50 18.47 26.70 9.82
CA ARG A 50 19.49 27.40 9.04
C ARG A 50 20.86 27.37 9.74
N PRO A 51 20.99 27.65 11.05
CA PRO A 51 22.27 27.48 11.75
C PRO A 51 22.81 26.04 11.71
N ALA A 52 21.96 25.03 11.89
CA ALA A 52 22.36 23.63 11.80
C ALA A 52 22.89 23.28 10.39
N VAL A 53 22.20 23.72 9.34
CA VAL A 53 22.64 23.56 7.94
C VAL A 53 24.00 24.23 7.72
N TYR A 54 24.22 25.44 8.24
CA TYR A 54 25.51 26.12 8.08
C TYR A 54 26.65 25.47 8.87
N ALA A 55 26.35 24.82 10.00
CA ALA A 55 27.35 24.10 10.79
C ALA A 55 27.79 22.79 10.11
N VAL A 56 26.87 22.11 9.43
CA VAL A 56 27.08 20.75 8.91
C VAL A 56 27.30 20.72 7.40
N LEU A 57 26.45 21.39 6.62
CA LEU A 57 26.39 21.23 5.16
C LEU A 57 27.24 22.23 4.38
N GLN A 58 28.44 22.60 4.84
CA GLN A 58 29.34 23.44 4.03
C GLN A 58 29.92 22.62 2.87
N PRO A 59 29.89 23.06 1.59
CA PRO A 59 29.50 24.38 1.03
C PRO A 59 28.04 24.50 0.54
N HIS A 60 27.24 23.44 0.66
CA HIS A 60 25.84 23.36 0.22
C HIS A 60 24.89 24.32 0.95
N ALA A 61 25.28 24.82 2.13
CA ALA A 61 24.54 25.82 2.89
C ALA A 61 24.22 27.09 2.07
N SER A 62 25.02 27.40 1.05
CA SER A 62 24.78 28.53 0.13
C SER A 62 23.49 28.42 -0.70
N TYR A 63 22.97 27.21 -0.92
CA TYR A 63 21.72 26.99 -1.66
C TYR A 63 20.46 27.26 -0.82
N TRP A 64 20.62 27.40 0.50
CA TRP A 64 19.50 27.57 1.42
C TRP A 64 19.10 29.06 1.56
N PRO A 65 17.79 29.40 1.52
CA PRO A 65 17.32 30.77 1.67
C PRO A 65 17.86 31.49 2.91
N THR A 66 18.11 32.80 2.77
CA THR A 66 18.72 33.63 3.82
C THR A 66 17.89 33.77 5.09
N SER A 67 16.58 33.60 4.98
CA SER A 67 15.64 33.62 6.10
C SER A 67 14.35 32.89 5.73
N TYR A 68 13.50 32.62 6.72
CA TYR A 68 12.15 32.10 6.52
C TYR A 68 11.35 33.00 5.59
N LYS A 69 11.46 34.32 5.78
CA LYS A 69 10.79 35.31 4.92
C LYS A 69 11.24 35.16 3.46
N THR A 70 12.56 35.05 3.22
CA THR A 70 13.10 34.82 1.88
C THR A 70 12.60 33.50 1.29
N ALA A 71 12.55 32.43 2.09
CA ALA A 71 12.04 31.13 1.65
C ALA A 71 10.57 31.20 1.24
N LEU A 72 9.74 31.90 2.03
CA LEU A 72 8.31 32.05 1.77
C LEU A 72 8.04 32.90 0.52
N GLU A 73 8.78 33.99 0.31
CA GLU A 73 8.66 34.79 -0.92
C GLU A 73 9.11 34.00 -2.14
N LYS A 74 10.19 33.23 -2.05
CA LYS A 74 10.65 32.35 -3.15
C LYS A 74 9.60 31.29 -3.51
N ALA A 75 8.83 30.80 -2.55
CA ALA A 75 7.78 29.82 -2.77
C ALA A 75 6.50 30.42 -3.37
N ARG A 76 6.31 31.74 -3.33
CA ARG A 76 5.06 32.39 -3.76
C ARG A 76 5.04 32.58 -5.27
N THR A 77 4.01 32.07 -5.93
CA THR A 77 3.75 32.32 -7.35
C THR A 77 3.15 33.71 -7.56
N VAL A 78 3.11 34.18 -8.82
CA VAL A 78 2.48 35.46 -9.19
C VAL A 78 1.04 35.59 -8.70
N ASN A 79 0.31 34.46 -8.62
CA ASN A 79 -1.09 34.42 -8.17
C ASN A 79 -1.22 34.25 -6.65
N GLY A 80 -0.12 34.28 -5.89
CA GLY A 80 -0.11 34.12 -4.44
C GLY A 80 -0.13 32.67 -3.93
N THR A 81 -0.24 31.67 -4.81
CA THR A 81 -0.16 30.25 -4.44
C THR A 81 1.26 29.88 -4.00
N LEU A 82 1.40 29.08 -2.95
CA LEU A 82 2.70 28.59 -2.47
C LEU A 82 3.09 27.29 -3.16
N VAL A 83 4.29 27.26 -3.74
CA VAL A 83 4.94 26.10 -4.35
C VAL A 83 6.32 25.95 -3.70
N PHE A 84 6.46 24.94 -2.86
CA PHE A 84 7.71 24.69 -2.13
C PHE A 84 8.62 23.75 -2.92
N GLY A 85 9.91 24.12 -3.04
CA GLY A 85 10.95 23.25 -3.55
C GLY A 85 11.55 22.34 -2.47
N SER A 86 12.38 21.39 -2.88
CA SER A 86 13.21 20.57 -1.99
C SER A 86 14.69 20.85 -2.23
N LEU A 87 15.51 20.69 -1.20
CA LEU A 87 16.97 20.68 -1.28
C LEU A 87 17.46 19.34 -0.76
N ASP A 88 18.39 18.71 -1.46
CA ASP A 88 18.93 17.41 -1.08
C ASP A 88 19.99 17.57 0.03
N VAL A 89 19.98 16.62 0.96
CA VAL A 89 20.98 16.50 2.02
C VAL A 89 21.74 15.20 1.80
N PRO A 90 23.09 15.22 1.73
CA PRO A 90 23.88 14.01 1.60
C PRO A 90 23.64 13.05 2.76
N ALA A 91 23.49 11.76 2.47
CA ALA A 91 23.13 10.75 3.48
C ALA A 91 24.13 10.69 4.66
N HIS A 92 25.42 10.86 4.39
CA HIS A 92 26.48 10.83 5.42
C HIS A 92 26.46 12.04 6.36
N GLU A 93 25.73 13.11 6.03
CA GLU A 93 25.60 14.32 6.86
C GLU A 93 24.31 14.32 7.69
N LEU A 94 23.42 13.33 7.50
CA LEU A 94 22.10 13.33 8.12
C LEU A 94 22.18 13.27 9.65
N ASP A 95 23.07 12.45 10.21
CA ASP A 95 23.23 12.31 11.66
C ASP A 95 23.72 13.63 12.28
N ALA A 96 24.77 14.22 11.72
CA ALA A 96 25.30 15.50 12.18
C ALA A 96 24.26 16.64 12.06
N LEU A 97 23.49 16.67 10.96
CA LEU A 97 22.42 17.66 10.77
C LEU A 97 21.30 17.46 11.80
N ALA A 98 20.91 16.20 12.05
CA ALA A 98 19.88 15.85 13.02
C ALA A 98 20.29 16.27 14.43
N GLU A 99 21.52 15.96 14.84
CA GLU A 99 22.07 16.36 16.14
C GLU A 99 22.13 17.88 16.30
N ALA A 100 22.68 18.60 15.31
CA ALA A 100 22.77 20.05 15.34
C ALA A 100 21.39 20.72 15.37
N LEU A 101 20.42 20.19 14.61
CA LEU A 101 19.05 20.70 14.62
C LEU A 101 18.36 20.46 15.97
N MET A 102 18.44 19.25 16.51
CA MET A 102 17.83 18.91 17.81
C MET A 102 18.44 19.72 18.95
N HIS A 103 19.77 19.90 18.94
CA HIS A 103 20.45 20.79 19.88
C HIS A 103 19.91 22.22 19.80
N ASN A 104 19.73 22.77 18.60
CA ASN A 104 19.19 24.12 18.47
C ASN A 104 17.74 24.21 18.93
N LEU A 105 16.91 23.20 18.61
CA LEU A 105 15.50 23.16 19.04
C LEU A 105 15.37 23.21 20.57
N ASP A 106 16.17 22.42 21.29
CA ASP A 106 16.11 22.39 22.76
C ASP A 106 16.57 23.69 23.43
N ASN A 107 17.43 24.47 22.77
CA ASN A 107 18.05 25.66 23.37
C ASN A 107 17.43 27.00 22.93
N VAL A 108 16.70 27.04 21.81
CA VAL A 108 16.20 28.31 21.25
C VAL A 108 14.84 28.73 21.82
N ASP A 109 13.88 27.82 21.94
CA ASP A 109 12.51 28.14 22.40
C ASP A 109 11.92 26.96 23.19
N ARG A 110 11.36 27.24 24.36
CA ARG A 110 10.74 26.21 25.22
C ARG A 110 9.60 25.46 24.53
N SER A 111 8.98 26.06 23.52
CA SER A 111 7.93 25.45 22.70
C SER A 111 8.44 24.27 21.88
N PHE A 112 9.76 24.14 21.68
CA PHE A 112 10.36 23.03 20.95
C PHE A 112 10.92 21.93 21.87
N ALA A 113 10.80 22.09 23.19
CA ALA A 113 11.37 21.13 24.14
C ALA A 113 10.87 19.70 23.90
N GLY A 114 11.81 18.76 23.83
CA GLY A 114 11.53 17.35 23.60
C GLY A 114 11.07 17.05 22.17
N ALA A 115 11.44 17.89 21.20
CA ALA A 115 11.20 17.61 19.79
C ALA A 115 11.91 16.32 19.36
N TYR A 116 11.32 15.59 18.42
CA TYR A 116 11.88 14.34 17.91
C TYR A 116 11.49 14.08 16.46
N PHE A 117 12.28 13.28 15.75
CA PHE A 117 11.96 12.84 14.39
C PHE A 117 10.96 11.68 14.40
N GLY A 118 10.05 11.67 13.43
CA GLY A 118 9.20 10.52 13.15
C GLY A 118 9.10 10.24 11.67
N HIS A 119 9.00 8.96 11.33
CA HIS A 119 8.95 8.48 9.96
C HIS A 119 7.52 8.09 9.61
N GLU A 120 6.95 8.75 8.60
CA GLU A 120 5.64 8.42 8.04
C GLU A 120 5.83 7.76 6.67
N LEU A 121 5.69 6.43 6.64
CA LEU A 121 5.67 5.65 5.40
C LEU A 121 4.21 5.34 5.05
N ARG A 122 3.72 5.84 3.92
CA ARG A 122 2.32 5.61 3.49
C ARG A 122 2.25 4.94 2.14
N GLY A 123 1.43 3.89 2.07
CA GLY A 123 1.17 3.15 0.84
C GLY A 123 2.43 2.51 0.27
N TRP A 124 3.43 2.17 1.08
CA TRP A 124 4.56 1.36 0.63
C TRP A 124 4.00 0.05 0.07
N LYS A 125 4.25 -0.19 -1.22
CA LYS A 125 3.87 -1.43 -1.89
C LYS A 125 5.18 -2.03 -2.36
N SER A 126 5.75 -2.88 -1.52
CA SER A 126 6.80 -3.79 -1.95
C SER A 126 6.18 -5.18 -2.05
N MET A 127 6.54 -5.88 -3.11
CA MET A 127 6.15 -7.25 -3.35
C MET A 127 7.41 -7.99 -3.74
N THR A 128 7.74 -9.02 -2.98
CA THR A 128 8.81 -9.94 -3.31
C THR A 128 8.17 -11.23 -3.81
N MET A 129 8.66 -11.71 -4.96
CA MET A 129 8.31 -13.03 -5.48
C MET A 129 9.49 -13.93 -5.16
N PHE A 130 9.20 -15.11 -4.62
CA PHE A 130 10.20 -16.11 -4.26
C PHE A 130 9.66 -17.49 -4.61
N SER A 131 10.56 -18.42 -4.87
CA SER A 131 10.19 -19.83 -5.05
C SER A 131 9.74 -20.41 -3.71
N ASP A 132 8.67 -21.19 -3.70
CA ASP A 132 8.26 -21.98 -2.53
C ASP A 132 9.20 -23.16 -2.26
N GLU A 133 10.04 -23.52 -3.24
CA GLU A 133 11.06 -24.56 -3.13
C GLU A 133 12.35 -24.08 -2.45
N ASP A 134 12.60 -22.76 -2.38
CA ASP A 134 13.80 -22.17 -1.77
C ASP A 134 13.41 -21.32 -0.54
N VAL A 135 13.53 -21.94 0.64
CA VAL A 135 13.26 -21.28 1.93
C VAL A 135 14.14 -20.05 2.15
N ASP A 136 15.39 -20.05 1.65
CA ASP A 136 16.26 -18.89 1.79
C ASP A 136 15.76 -17.71 0.95
N ASP A 137 15.04 -17.98 -0.15
CA ASP A 137 14.45 -16.94 -0.99
C ASP A 137 13.28 -16.23 -0.31
N VAL A 138 12.52 -16.96 0.51
CA VAL A 138 11.47 -16.41 1.38
C VAL A 138 12.09 -15.42 2.37
N TYR A 139 13.16 -15.81 3.06
CA TYR A 139 13.82 -14.95 4.04
C TYR A 139 14.43 -13.71 3.37
N ARG A 140 15.12 -13.86 2.23
CA ARG A 140 15.62 -12.72 1.44
C ARG A 140 14.49 -11.80 0.99
N GLY A 141 13.34 -12.37 0.62
CA GLY A 141 12.14 -11.64 0.23
C GLY A 141 11.55 -10.82 1.38
N LEU A 142 11.51 -11.40 2.59
CA LEU A 142 11.06 -10.73 3.80
C LEU A 142 12.04 -9.62 4.21
N ASP A 143 13.35 -9.90 4.23
CA ASP A 143 14.38 -8.92 4.55
C ASP A 143 14.29 -7.69 3.65
N ARG A 144 14.10 -7.88 2.34
CA ARG A 144 13.89 -6.78 1.38
C ARG A 144 12.56 -6.03 1.60
N LEU A 145 11.53 -6.71 2.10
CA LEU A 145 10.25 -6.07 2.40
C LEU A 145 10.38 -5.17 3.64
N THR A 146 11.20 -5.59 4.61
CA THR A 146 11.34 -4.95 5.92
C THR A 146 12.63 -4.16 6.09
N ASP A 147 13.47 -4.02 5.07
CA ASP A 147 14.78 -3.34 5.13
C ASP A 147 14.70 -1.89 5.64
N CYS A 148 13.58 -1.23 5.37
CA CYS A 148 13.29 0.13 5.81
C CYS A 148 12.76 0.23 7.23
N LEU A 149 12.53 -0.90 7.91
CA LEU A 149 11.97 -0.98 9.25
C LEU A 149 13.03 -1.41 10.26
N ARG A 150 13.01 -0.76 11.43
CA ARG A 150 13.74 -1.24 12.61
C ARG A 150 12.88 -2.27 13.34
N LEU A 151 12.92 -3.52 12.87
CA LEU A 151 12.05 -4.60 13.37
C LEU A 151 12.13 -4.81 14.89
N GLU A 152 13.29 -4.58 15.49
CA GLU A 152 13.54 -4.65 16.94
C GLU A 152 12.67 -3.68 17.78
N ASP A 153 12.21 -2.58 17.19
CA ASP A 153 11.37 -1.58 17.84
C ASP A 153 9.87 -1.85 17.62
N LEU A 154 9.50 -2.92 16.89
CA LEU A 154 8.13 -3.22 16.48
C LEU A 154 7.56 -4.43 17.23
N ASP A 155 6.29 -4.33 17.66
CA ASP A 155 5.51 -5.51 18.06
C ASP A 155 5.04 -6.26 16.79
N THR A 156 5.92 -7.14 16.32
CA THR A 156 5.68 -7.96 15.12
C THR A 156 4.65 -9.08 15.32
N GLU A 157 4.23 -9.33 16.57
CA GLU A 157 3.25 -10.36 16.90
C GLU A 157 1.81 -9.81 16.92
N ASN A 158 1.63 -8.57 17.37
CA ASN A 158 0.29 -8.00 17.59
C ASN A 158 -0.04 -6.82 16.67
N ASP A 159 0.91 -5.92 16.41
CA ASP A 159 0.62 -4.63 15.76
C ASP A 159 0.87 -4.66 14.25
N TRP A 160 1.74 -5.54 13.78
CA TRP A 160 2.14 -5.62 12.38
C TRP A 160 1.63 -6.91 11.74
N GLN A 161 0.93 -6.74 10.63
CA GLN A 161 0.39 -7.82 9.82
C GLN A 161 1.00 -7.77 8.42
N VAL A 162 1.21 -8.92 7.81
CA VAL A 162 1.66 -9.07 6.44
C VAL A 162 0.71 -10.00 5.68
N ASP A 163 0.46 -9.66 4.42
CA ASP A 163 -0.27 -10.53 3.51
C ASP A 163 0.75 -11.43 2.80
N VAL A 164 0.70 -12.72 3.09
CA VAL A 164 1.47 -13.75 2.39
C VAL A 164 0.55 -14.36 1.35
N GLY A 165 1.03 -14.61 0.14
CA GLY A 165 0.18 -15.18 -0.90
C GLY A 165 0.91 -16.09 -1.87
N ILE A 166 0.13 -16.99 -2.47
CA ILE A 166 0.53 -17.77 -3.64
C ILE A 166 -0.13 -17.18 -4.89
N GLU A 167 0.63 -17.15 -5.98
CA GLU A 167 0.13 -16.75 -7.29
C GLU A 167 0.18 -17.94 -8.25
N ILE A 168 -0.97 -18.24 -8.85
CA ILE A 168 -1.19 -19.40 -9.69
C ILE A 168 -1.42 -18.90 -11.10
N SER A 169 -0.50 -19.23 -11.99
CA SER A 169 -0.54 -18.84 -13.38
C SER A 169 -0.44 -20.05 -14.29
N SER A 170 -0.97 -19.92 -15.51
CA SER A 170 -0.77 -20.89 -16.58
C SER A 170 -0.62 -20.13 -17.89
N PRO A 171 0.42 -20.42 -18.70
CA PRO A 171 0.59 -19.78 -20.00
C PRO A 171 -0.65 -19.90 -20.87
N ASP A 172 -0.98 -18.82 -21.59
CA ASP A 172 -2.09 -18.68 -22.54
C ASP A 172 -3.49 -18.92 -21.93
N HIS A 173 -3.61 -18.84 -20.61
CA HIS A 173 -4.86 -19.02 -19.89
C HIS A 173 -5.09 -17.90 -18.87
N VAL A 174 -6.36 -17.68 -18.55
CA VAL A 174 -6.78 -16.97 -17.34
C VAL A 174 -7.16 -18.01 -16.30
N VAL A 175 -6.44 -17.99 -15.18
CA VAL A 175 -6.72 -18.82 -14.01
C VAL A 175 -7.66 -18.08 -13.08
N THR A 176 -8.73 -18.73 -12.65
CA THR A 176 -9.73 -18.15 -11.75
C THR A 176 -10.24 -19.17 -10.73
N TRP A 177 -10.88 -18.70 -9.66
CA TRP A 177 -11.34 -19.53 -8.56
C TRP A 177 -12.70 -20.15 -8.82
N ARG A 178 -12.87 -21.39 -8.36
CA ARG A 178 -14.16 -22.08 -8.37
C ARG A 178 -14.90 -21.79 -7.07
N GLU A 179 -16.14 -21.31 -7.18
CA GLU A 179 -17.03 -21.08 -6.04
C GLU A 179 -17.22 -22.34 -5.17
N ASP A 180 -17.44 -23.49 -5.81
CA ASP A 180 -17.63 -24.79 -5.15
C ASP A 180 -16.39 -25.33 -4.43
N SER A 181 -15.25 -24.64 -4.51
CA SER A 181 -14.00 -25.02 -3.87
C SER A 181 -13.66 -24.21 -2.62
N HIS A 182 -14.42 -23.15 -2.31
CA HIS A 182 -14.10 -22.23 -1.22
C HIS A 182 -14.03 -22.93 0.15
N SER A 183 -14.94 -23.87 0.41
CA SER A 183 -14.93 -24.67 1.65
C SER A 183 -13.64 -25.49 1.78
N HIS A 184 -13.19 -26.13 0.70
CA HIS A 184 -11.96 -26.91 0.70
C HIS A 184 -10.71 -26.05 0.90
N ILE A 185 -10.69 -24.84 0.31
CA ILE A 185 -9.60 -23.88 0.54
C ILE A 185 -9.54 -23.50 2.02
N LEU A 186 -10.69 -23.16 2.61
CA LEU A 186 -10.76 -22.81 4.03
C LEU A 186 -10.36 -23.99 4.94
N SER A 187 -10.77 -25.22 4.62
CA SER A 187 -10.39 -26.42 5.38
C SER A 187 -8.88 -26.67 5.33
N ASP A 188 -8.24 -26.52 4.17
CA ASP A 188 -6.79 -26.71 4.03
C ASP A 188 -6.00 -25.63 4.78
N LEU A 189 -6.48 -24.37 4.79
CA LEU A 189 -5.85 -23.25 5.53
C LEU A 189 -6.14 -23.26 7.03
N LEU A 190 -7.26 -23.85 7.45
CA LEU A 190 -7.71 -23.90 8.84
C LEU A 190 -7.92 -25.34 9.33
N PRO A 191 -6.88 -26.20 9.30
CA PRO A 191 -7.02 -27.65 9.48
C PRO A 191 -7.53 -28.06 10.86
N SER A 192 -7.50 -27.18 11.87
CA SER A 192 -8.08 -27.47 13.20
C SER A 192 -9.59 -27.23 13.31
N LEU A 193 -10.24 -26.75 12.24
CA LEU A 193 -11.70 -26.54 12.20
C LEU A 193 -12.39 -27.73 11.53
N SER A 194 -13.57 -28.09 12.03
CA SER A 194 -14.43 -29.08 11.40
C SER A 194 -15.21 -28.48 10.22
N ASP A 195 -15.72 -29.33 9.33
CA ASP A 195 -16.53 -28.89 8.18
C ASP A 195 -17.76 -28.08 8.62
N GLU A 196 -18.38 -28.40 9.77
CA GLU A 196 -19.50 -27.61 10.29
C GLU A 196 -19.07 -26.22 10.76
N ARG A 197 -17.82 -26.03 11.18
CA ARG A 197 -17.27 -24.71 11.50
C ARG A 197 -16.96 -23.93 10.22
N ILE A 198 -16.39 -24.58 9.21
CA ILE A 198 -16.11 -23.97 7.91
C ILE A 198 -17.40 -23.48 7.26
N ASN A 199 -18.43 -24.33 7.21
CA ASN A 199 -19.75 -23.96 6.68
C ASN A 199 -20.39 -22.80 7.43
N ARG A 200 -20.19 -22.71 8.76
CA ARG A 200 -20.64 -21.56 9.55
C ARG A 200 -19.89 -20.27 9.22
N ILE A 201 -18.60 -20.35 8.91
CA ILE A 201 -17.84 -19.18 8.44
C ILE A 201 -18.44 -18.71 7.12
N MET A 202 -18.62 -19.62 6.16
CA MET A 202 -19.17 -19.30 4.84
C MET A 202 -20.58 -18.71 4.89
N ALA A 203 -21.42 -19.16 5.83
CA ALA A 203 -22.77 -18.62 6.04
C ALA A 203 -22.80 -17.32 6.87
N SER A 204 -21.65 -16.85 7.38
CA SER A 204 -21.59 -15.67 8.24
C SER A 204 -21.32 -14.39 7.45
N ARG A 205 -21.48 -13.24 8.13
CA ARG A 205 -21.11 -11.93 7.58
C ARG A 205 -19.61 -11.72 7.42
N SER A 206 -18.80 -12.61 7.98
CA SER A 206 -17.35 -12.58 7.85
C SER A 206 -16.88 -13.15 6.52
N PHE A 207 -17.75 -13.81 5.75
CA PHE A 207 -17.42 -14.37 4.45
C PHE A 207 -18.12 -13.57 3.36
N HIS A 208 -17.35 -13.15 2.37
CA HIS A 208 -17.82 -12.40 1.22
C HIS A 208 -17.39 -13.13 -0.03
N GLU A 209 -18.35 -13.57 -0.80
CA GLU A 209 -18.10 -14.09 -2.13
C GLU A 209 -17.92 -12.92 -3.11
N ASP A 210 -16.96 -13.05 -4.03
CA ASP A 210 -16.63 -12.02 -5.03
C ASP A 210 -16.81 -12.59 -6.46
N PRO A 211 -18.06 -12.61 -6.99
CA PRO A 211 -18.35 -13.13 -8.32
C PRO A 211 -17.64 -12.35 -9.42
N VAL A 212 -17.11 -13.08 -10.41
CA VAL A 212 -16.37 -12.49 -11.52
C VAL A 212 -17.25 -12.38 -12.76
N MET A 213 -17.36 -11.19 -13.35
CA MET A 213 -18.03 -10.93 -14.65
C MET A 213 -19.44 -11.53 -14.80
N GLN A 214 -20.20 -11.64 -13.70
CA GLN A 214 -21.51 -12.30 -13.66
C GLN A 214 -21.50 -13.79 -14.09
N LEU A 215 -20.31 -14.40 -14.19
CA LEU A 215 -20.16 -15.81 -14.49
C LEU A 215 -20.57 -16.63 -13.26
N GLY A 216 -21.58 -17.48 -13.44
CA GLY A 216 -21.98 -18.42 -12.40
C GLY A 216 -20.82 -19.36 -12.05
N ARG A 217 -20.58 -19.55 -10.74
CA ARG A 217 -19.55 -20.45 -10.17
C ARG A 217 -18.09 -20.01 -10.33
N VAL A 218 -17.83 -18.88 -10.98
CA VAL A 218 -16.50 -18.28 -11.07
C VAL A 218 -16.43 -17.14 -10.06
N SER A 219 -15.73 -17.38 -8.97
CA SER A 219 -15.83 -16.51 -7.81
C SER A 219 -14.61 -16.59 -6.93
N GLY A 220 -14.08 -15.42 -6.59
CA GLY A 220 -13.15 -15.27 -5.47
C GLY A 220 -13.91 -15.22 -4.15
N PHE A 221 -13.18 -15.04 -3.05
CA PHE A 221 -13.80 -14.73 -1.76
C PHE A 221 -12.85 -13.93 -0.87
N ARG A 222 -13.44 -13.34 0.17
CA ARG A 222 -12.77 -12.71 1.30
C ARG A 222 -13.36 -13.24 2.59
N ALA A 223 -12.52 -13.56 3.57
CA ALA A 223 -12.93 -14.07 4.86
C ALA A 223 -12.22 -13.33 6.00
N ASP A 224 -12.97 -12.53 6.75
CA ASP A 224 -12.51 -11.85 7.98
C ASP A 224 -12.70 -12.76 9.19
N ILE A 225 -11.63 -13.47 9.57
CA ILE A 225 -11.70 -14.60 10.52
C ILE A 225 -10.79 -14.49 11.74
N PRO A 226 -10.65 -13.32 12.41
CA PRO A 226 -9.72 -13.15 13.52
C PRO A 226 -9.98 -14.12 14.69
N PHE A 227 -11.23 -14.54 14.90
CA PHE A 227 -11.58 -15.52 15.93
C PHE A 227 -11.31 -16.96 15.50
N TYR A 228 -11.75 -17.34 14.30
CA TYR A 228 -11.64 -18.73 13.81
C TYR A 228 -10.22 -19.11 13.42
N GLY A 229 -9.46 -18.16 12.87
CA GLY A 229 -8.07 -18.36 12.45
C GLY A 229 -7.04 -18.18 13.56
N ARG A 230 -7.44 -17.84 14.79
CA ARG A 230 -6.53 -17.59 15.92
C ARG A 230 -5.52 -18.72 16.17
N ARG A 231 -5.93 -19.99 16.04
CA ARG A 231 -5.02 -21.15 16.23
C ARG A 231 -3.96 -21.28 15.14
N HIS A 232 -4.21 -20.67 13.98
CA HIS A 232 -3.33 -20.71 12.82
C HIS A 232 -2.64 -19.35 12.60
N ASN A 233 -2.89 -18.36 13.47
CA ASN A 233 -2.46 -16.97 13.33
C ASN A 233 -2.90 -16.30 12.02
N ILE A 234 -4.07 -16.69 11.51
CA ILE A 234 -4.65 -16.13 10.29
C ILE A 234 -5.81 -15.21 10.70
N SER A 235 -5.73 -13.93 10.33
CA SER A 235 -6.79 -12.96 10.61
C SER A 235 -7.72 -12.72 9.42
N TYR A 236 -7.21 -12.94 8.20
CA TYR A 236 -7.92 -12.69 6.96
C TYR A 236 -7.45 -13.65 5.86
N ILE A 237 -8.37 -14.08 4.99
CA ILE A 237 -8.08 -14.91 3.81
C ILE A 237 -8.73 -14.24 2.60
N GLN A 238 -8.03 -14.19 1.47
CA GLN A 238 -8.58 -13.67 0.23
C GLN A 238 -8.12 -14.47 -0.99
N ALA A 239 -9.09 -14.94 -1.78
CA ALA A 239 -8.87 -15.56 -3.08
C ALA A 239 -9.45 -14.64 -4.17
N TYR A 240 -8.64 -14.22 -5.14
CA TYR A 240 -9.07 -13.31 -6.21
C TYR A 240 -8.30 -13.55 -7.51
N THR A 241 -8.80 -13.00 -8.62
CA THR A 241 -8.13 -12.99 -9.92
C THR A 241 -7.32 -11.70 -10.11
N THR A 242 -6.16 -11.80 -10.77
CA THR A 242 -5.27 -10.66 -11.03
C THR A 242 -5.48 -10.03 -12.41
N GLU A 243 -6.38 -10.59 -13.23
CA GLU A 243 -6.68 -10.15 -14.60
C GLU A 243 -7.10 -8.67 -14.70
N LYS A 244 -7.59 -8.10 -13.58
CA LYS A 244 -7.97 -6.69 -13.42
C LYS A 244 -6.93 -5.70 -13.94
N ALA A 245 -5.67 -6.08 -14.12
CA ALA A 245 -4.63 -5.25 -14.72
C ALA A 245 -5.07 -4.56 -16.04
N LEU A 246 -5.91 -5.19 -16.87
CA LEU A 246 -6.40 -4.57 -18.12
C LEU A 246 -7.39 -3.42 -17.89
N SER A 247 -8.19 -3.49 -16.83
CA SER A 247 -9.26 -2.52 -16.55
C SER A 247 -8.95 -1.60 -15.36
N TYR A 248 -7.91 -1.90 -14.58
CA TYR A 248 -7.56 -1.17 -13.38
C TYR A 248 -6.96 0.20 -13.69
N GLN A 249 -7.55 1.23 -13.09
CA GLN A 249 -7.13 2.61 -13.26
C GLN A 249 -7.29 3.39 -11.96
N LEU A 250 -6.28 4.20 -11.63
CA LEU A 250 -6.29 5.07 -10.44
C LEU A 250 -7.06 6.39 -10.67
N HIS A 251 -7.48 6.65 -11.90
CA HIS A 251 -8.17 7.87 -12.32
C HIS A 251 -9.48 7.54 -13.04
N GLN A 252 -10.31 8.56 -13.27
CA GLN A 252 -11.61 8.45 -13.95
C GLN A 252 -11.46 8.28 -15.48
N GLY A 253 -10.86 7.18 -15.93
CA GLY A 253 -10.65 6.88 -17.35
C GLY A 253 -11.77 6.03 -17.96
N LEU A 254 -11.39 5.18 -18.93
CA LEU A 254 -12.32 4.45 -19.81
C LEU A 254 -13.22 3.46 -19.04
N PHE A 255 -12.60 2.60 -18.23
CA PHE A 255 -13.24 1.54 -17.44
C PHE A 255 -13.91 2.03 -16.15
N ARG A 256 -14.27 3.32 -16.06
CA ARG A 256 -14.85 3.88 -14.82
C ARG A 256 -16.26 3.37 -14.63
N THR A 257 -16.71 3.25 -13.38
CA THR A 257 -18.11 2.96 -13.08
C THR A 257 -19.02 4.02 -13.74
N ARG A 258 -20.03 3.54 -14.48
CA ARG A 258 -20.98 4.38 -15.20
C ARG A 258 -22.29 4.41 -14.44
N SER A 259 -22.89 5.58 -14.32
CA SER A 259 -24.20 5.70 -13.70
C SER A 259 -25.31 5.46 -14.73
N PRO A 260 -26.43 4.80 -14.37
CA PRO A 260 -27.53 4.51 -15.29
C PRO A 260 -28.11 5.73 -16.00
N HIS A 261 -28.03 6.93 -15.41
CA HIS A 261 -28.53 8.16 -16.02
C HIS A 261 -27.85 8.52 -17.35
N LEU A 262 -26.63 8.01 -17.60
CA LEU A 262 -25.92 8.24 -18.86
C LEU A 262 -26.67 7.63 -20.06
N LEU A 263 -27.56 6.66 -19.83
CA LEU A 263 -28.40 6.06 -20.85
C LEU A 263 -29.59 6.94 -21.25
N LEU A 264 -29.91 7.98 -20.47
CA LEU A 264 -31.12 8.79 -20.65
C LEU A 264 -30.93 9.99 -21.59
N ASN A 265 -29.69 10.31 -21.99
CA ASN A 265 -29.39 11.40 -22.92
C ASN A 265 -28.63 10.86 -24.13
N ARG A 266 -29.08 11.23 -25.34
CA ARG A 266 -28.49 10.82 -26.61
C ARG A 266 -26.99 11.11 -26.73
N SER A 267 -26.51 12.28 -26.31
CA SER A 267 -25.07 12.59 -26.40
C SER A 267 -24.22 11.75 -25.45
N ASN A 268 -24.75 11.45 -24.26
CA ASN A 268 -24.09 10.56 -23.29
C ASN A 268 -24.13 9.10 -23.76
N HIS A 269 -25.22 8.70 -24.41
CA HIS A 269 -25.37 7.38 -25.00
C HIS A 269 -24.36 7.14 -26.12
N ASP A 270 -24.21 8.09 -27.06
CA ASP A 270 -23.24 7.97 -28.16
C ASP A 270 -21.80 7.89 -27.63
N LYS A 271 -21.49 8.66 -26.58
CA LYS A 271 -20.20 8.58 -25.89
C LYS A 271 -20.00 7.24 -25.19
N LEU A 272 -21.05 6.69 -24.56
CA LEU A 272 -20.98 5.38 -23.91
C LEU A 272 -20.72 4.28 -24.94
N LEU A 273 -21.41 4.30 -26.09
CA LEU A 273 -21.15 3.36 -27.18
C LEU A 273 -19.71 3.47 -27.69
N SER A 274 -19.21 4.69 -27.90
CA SER A 274 -17.82 4.90 -28.32
C SER A 274 -16.83 4.34 -27.29
N ASP A 275 -17.07 4.57 -26.00
CA ASP A 275 -16.26 4.03 -24.93
C ASP A 275 -16.33 2.48 -24.89
N MET A 276 -17.52 1.89 -25.09
CA MET A 276 -17.70 0.43 -25.16
C MET A 276 -16.96 -0.20 -26.33
N MET A 277 -17.00 0.44 -27.52
CA MET A 277 -16.22 -0.03 -28.66
C MET A 277 -14.72 0.00 -28.39
N ARG A 278 -14.22 1.05 -27.71
CA ARG A 278 -12.81 1.13 -27.32
C ARG A 278 -12.43 0.06 -26.30
N MET A 279 -13.30 -0.22 -25.32
CA MET A 279 -13.10 -1.32 -24.38
C MET A 279 -13.06 -2.67 -25.12
N GLY A 280 -13.96 -2.87 -26.09
CA GLY A 280 -13.98 -4.08 -26.92
C GLY A 280 -12.68 -4.28 -27.71
N VAL A 281 -12.14 -3.23 -28.34
CA VAL A 281 -10.84 -3.31 -29.04
C VAL A 281 -9.72 -3.76 -28.10
N ILE A 282 -9.64 -3.21 -26.88
CA ILE A 282 -8.64 -3.60 -25.89
C ILE A 282 -8.78 -5.08 -25.51
N LEU A 283 -10.02 -5.58 -25.37
CA LEU A 283 -10.27 -6.99 -25.05
C LEU A 283 -9.88 -7.91 -26.23
N LEU A 284 -10.19 -7.52 -27.47
CA LEU A 284 -9.78 -8.30 -28.66
C LEU A 284 -8.25 -8.34 -28.83
N GLU A 285 -7.57 -7.24 -28.52
CA GLU A 285 -6.10 -7.20 -28.44
C GLU A 285 -5.57 -8.15 -27.36
N ALA A 286 -6.21 -8.18 -26.18
CA ALA A 286 -5.87 -9.11 -25.11
C ALA A 286 -6.15 -10.57 -25.48
N ALA A 287 -7.18 -10.84 -26.29
CA ALA A 287 -7.44 -12.15 -26.87
C ALA A 287 -6.41 -12.54 -27.95
N ALA A 288 -5.60 -11.60 -28.42
CA ALA A 288 -4.70 -11.74 -29.56
C ALA A 288 -5.41 -12.26 -30.83
N GLU A 289 -6.60 -11.72 -31.13
CA GLU A 289 -7.42 -12.14 -32.27
C GLU A 289 -6.71 -11.97 -33.62
N ASP A 290 -5.81 -10.98 -33.73
CA ASP A 290 -5.04 -10.72 -34.93
C ASP A 290 -3.96 -11.78 -35.24
N GLY A 291 -3.73 -12.71 -34.30
CA GLY A 291 -2.74 -13.79 -34.40
C GLY A 291 -1.27 -13.32 -34.39
N THR A 292 -1.01 -12.03 -34.14
CA THR A 292 0.34 -11.47 -34.14
C THR A 292 1.01 -11.51 -32.77
N SER A 293 0.21 -11.61 -31.72
CA SER A 293 0.64 -11.60 -30.31
C SER A 293 0.18 -12.85 -29.56
N ARG A 294 0.68 -13.05 -28.35
CA ARG A 294 0.15 -14.09 -27.45
C ARG A 294 -1.03 -13.53 -26.66
N PRO A 295 -2.09 -14.32 -26.42
CA PRO A 295 -3.18 -13.91 -25.56
C PRO A 295 -2.70 -13.53 -24.16
N GLN A 296 -3.24 -12.45 -23.61
CA GLN A 296 -2.89 -11.97 -22.29
C GLN A 296 -3.32 -13.00 -21.23
N SER A 297 -2.35 -13.59 -20.53
CA SER A 297 -2.65 -14.51 -19.43
C SER A 297 -3.11 -13.76 -18.17
N GLY A 298 -3.82 -14.45 -17.30
CA GLY A 298 -4.26 -13.93 -15.99
C GLY A 298 -4.04 -14.97 -14.90
N SER A 299 -3.69 -14.51 -13.70
CA SER A 299 -3.42 -15.37 -12.55
C SER A 299 -4.59 -15.40 -11.56
N ALA A 300 -4.66 -16.47 -10.78
CA ALA A 300 -5.42 -16.52 -9.55
C ALA A 300 -4.45 -16.34 -8.36
N ARG A 301 -4.87 -15.60 -7.35
CA ARG A 301 -4.06 -15.31 -6.17
C ARG A 301 -4.83 -15.65 -4.91
N LEU A 302 -4.15 -16.33 -3.99
CA LEU A 302 -4.65 -16.65 -2.65
C LEU A 302 -3.71 -16.01 -1.64
N GLU A 303 -4.26 -15.18 -0.77
CA GLU A 303 -3.54 -14.46 0.27
C GLU A 303 -4.13 -14.79 1.65
N ILE A 304 -3.24 -14.83 2.64
CA ILE A 304 -3.60 -14.85 4.05
C ILE A 304 -2.91 -13.70 4.77
N ARG A 305 -3.59 -13.13 5.76
CA ARG A 305 -3.02 -12.14 6.65
C ARG A 305 -2.58 -12.79 7.95
N VAL A 306 -1.30 -12.62 8.27
CA VAL A 306 -0.66 -13.16 9.48
C VAL A 306 0.14 -12.07 10.19
N PRO A 307 0.43 -12.20 11.49
CA PRO A 307 1.44 -11.36 12.15
C PRO A 307 2.76 -11.39 11.40
N LEU A 308 3.49 -10.26 11.39
CA LEU A 308 4.79 -10.17 10.72
C LEU A 308 5.80 -11.19 11.28
N ALA A 309 5.71 -11.51 12.58
CA ALA A 309 6.50 -12.58 13.21
C ALA A 309 6.29 -13.97 12.57
N ASN A 310 5.16 -14.16 11.88
CA ASN A 310 4.76 -15.42 11.25
C ASN A 310 4.77 -15.35 9.71
N ALA A 311 5.50 -14.40 9.13
CA ALA A 311 5.60 -14.18 7.69
C ALA A 311 6.22 -15.36 6.89
N ASP A 312 6.71 -16.40 7.58
CA ASP A 312 7.17 -17.64 6.96
C ASP A 312 6.02 -18.32 6.19
N THR A 313 6.29 -18.69 4.94
CA THR A 313 5.36 -19.30 3.97
C THR A 313 4.73 -20.62 4.43
N ARG A 314 5.19 -21.21 5.53
CA ARG A 314 4.57 -22.38 6.17
C ARG A 314 3.08 -22.20 6.47
N ALA A 315 2.56 -20.97 6.51
CA ALA A 315 1.15 -20.71 6.72
C ALA A 315 0.25 -21.00 5.49
N LEU A 316 0.81 -21.03 4.26
CA LEU A 316 0.09 -21.37 3.02
C LEU A 316 0.41 -22.81 2.56
N ARG A 317 -0.01 -23.81 3.33
CA ARG A 317 0.19 -25.23 2.97
C ARG A 317 -1.01 -25.79 2.21
N MET A 318 -1.13 -25.47 0.93
CA MET A 318 -2.04 -26.15 0.02
C MET A 318 -1.27 -27.04 -0.94
N SER A 319 -1.71 -28.28 -1.12
CA SER A 319 -1.10 -29.16 -2.11
C SER A 319 -1.37 -28.67 -3.54
N HIS A 320 -0.46 -28.91 -4.47
CA HIS A 320 -0.68 -28.63 -5.89
C HIS A 320 -1.95 -29.29 -6.44
N ALA A 321 -2.26 -30.51 -5.97
CA ALA A 321 -3.48 -31.21 -6.33
C ALA A 321 -4.74 -30.45 -5.87
N ARG A 322 -4.72 -29.89 -4.65
CA ARG A 322 -5.82 -29.05 -4.16
C ARG A 322 -5.95 -27.80 -5.03
N ILE A 323 -4.86 -27.07 -5.22
CA ILE A 323 -4.85 -25.84 -6.01
C ILE A 323 -5.43 -26.10 -7.40
N ALA A 324 -4.95 -27.14 -8.09
CA ALA A 324 -5.45 -27.53 -9.41
C ALA A 324 -6.94 -27.88 -9.40
N SER A 325 -7.45 -28.49 -8.32
CA SER A 325 -8.88 -28.79 -8.16
C SER A 325 -9.75 -27.58 -7.81
N SER A 326 -9.15 -26.49 -7.31
CA SER A 326 -9.83 -25.28 -6.83
C SER A 326 -9.93 -24.15 -7.85
N VAL A 327 -9.26 -24.30 -9.01
CA VAL A 327 -9.23 -23.26 -10.04
C VAL A 327 -9.83 -23.74 -11.35
N TYR A 328 -10.43 -22.82 -12.10
CA TYR A 328 -10.64 -22.97 -13.53
C TYR A 328 -9.42 -22.45 -14.28
N ARG A 329 -9.09 -23.14 -15.37
CA ARG A 329 -8.08 -22.73 -16.32
C ARG A 329 -8.76 -22.48 -17.66
N ILE A 330 -9.07 -21.22 -17.95
CA ILE A 330 -9.86 -20.83 -19.13
C ILE A 330 -8.89 -20.32 -20.20
N PRO A 331 -8.96 -20.79 -21.45
CA PRO A 331 -8.12 -20.24 -22.52
C PRO A 331 -8.28 -18.72 -22.59
N ALA A 332 -7.17 -17.98 -22.62
CA ALA A 332 -7.22 -16.52 -22.55
C ALA A 332 -7.98 -15.90 -23.75
N THR A 333 -7.91 -16.55 -24.92
CA THR A 333 -8.70 -16.18 -26.12
C THR A 333 -10.22 -16.26 -25.93
N VAL A 334 -10.69 -17.07 -24.98
CA VAL A 334 -12.12 -17.25 -24.66
C VAL A 334 -12.55 -16.34 -23.52
N TRP A 335 -11.61 -16.01 -22.62
CA TRP A 335 -11.89 -15.17 -21.46
C TRP A 335 -12.09 -13.70 -21.84
N TRP A 336 -11.25 -13.19 -22.75
CA TRP A 336 -11.28 -11.80 -23.23
C TRP A 336 -12.34 -11.58 -24.29
#